data_AF-A0A527YZ37-F1
#
_entry.id   AF-A0A527YZ37-F1
#
_cell.length_a   1.000
_cell.length_b   1.000
_cell.length_c   1.000
_cell.angle_alpha   90.00
_cell.angle_beta   90.00
_cell.angle_gamma   90.00
#
_symmetry.space_group_name_H-M   'P 1'
#
loop_
_entity.id
_entity.type
_entity.pdbx_description
1 polymer ?
#
loop_
_entity_poly.entity_id
_entity_poly.type
_entity_poly.pdbx_seq_one_letter_code
_entity_poly.pdbx_strand_id
1 'polypeptide(L)' 'MTIRAVVWGENIHERTNDVVAGIYPEGMHATIANALKLDPEISVSWATLEQPEHGLPADRLAQTDVLVWWGHKDHGAVAD' A
#
# COMPACT_ATOMS: atom_id res chain seq x y z
N MET A 1 -1.57 -19.94 -11.53
CA MET A 1 -0.75 -19.55 -10.37
C MET A 1 -1.30 -18.22 -9.90
N THR A 2 -1.50 -18.03 -8.60
CA THR A 2 -2.03 -16.77 -8.06
C THR A 2 -0.91 -15.75 -7.91
N ILE A 3 -1.08 -14.54 -8.44
CA ILE A 3 -0.13 -13.44 -8.29
C ILE A 3 -0.25 -12.86 -6.87
N ARG A 4 0.86 -12.71 -6.16
CA ARG A 4 0.93 -12.09 -4.83
C ARG A 4 1.32 -10.63 -4.97
N ALA A 5 0.34 -9.74 -4.79
CA ALA A 5 0.54 -8.30 -4.89
C ALA A 5 0.57 -7.64 -3.50
N VAL A 6 1.42 -6.63 -3.35
CA VAL A 6 1.37 -5.69 -2.22
C VAL A 6 1.13 -4.29 -2.77
N VAL A 7 0.11 -3.60 -2.24
CA VAL A 7 -0.12 -2.18 -2.52
C VAL A 7 0.43 -1.36 -1.37
N TRP A 8 1.52 -0.65 -1.61
CA TRP A 8 2.13 0.26 -0.65
C TRP A 8 1.64 1.69 -0.89
N GLY A 9 1.19 2.36 0.18
CA GLY A 9 0.80 3.76 0.13
C GLY A 9 1.45 4.57 1.25
N GLU A 10 1.99 5.74 0.91
CA GLU A 10 2.58 6.67 1.88
C GLU A 10 1.61 7.07 3.01
N ASN A 11 0.30 7.13 2.71
CA ASN A 11 -0.78 7.34 3.68
C ASN A 11 -0.70 8.66 4.49
N ILE A 12 0.03 9.68 4.01
CA ILE A 12 0.14 10.97 4.72
C ILE A 12 -1.02 11.91 4.35
N HIS A 13 -1.41 11.98 3.08
CA HIS A 13 -2.43 12.94 2.63
C HIS A 13 -3.80 12.59 3.19
N GLU A 14 -4.16 11.31 3.19
CA GLU A 14 -5.42 10.81 3.74
C GLU A 14 -5.56 11.08 5.25
N ARG A 15 -4.44 11.29 5.94
CA ARG A 15 -4.41 11.60 7.38
C ARG A 15 -4.29 13.08 7.72
N THR A 16 -3.95 13.93 6.74
CA THR A 16 -3.63 15.36 6.98
C THR A 16 -4.46 16.33 6.12
N ASN A 17 -5.28 15.83 5.20
CA ASN A 17 -6.14 16.64 4.34
C ASN A 17 -7.56 16.07 4.29
N ASP A 18 -8.52 16.80 4.84
CA ASP A 18 -9.93 16.37 4.93
C ASP A 18 -10.58 16.12 3.58
N VAL A 19 -10.18 16.84 2.52
CA VAL A 19 -10.69 16.61 1.17
C VAL A 19 -10.23 15.25 0.66
N VAL A 20 -8.96 14.91 0.89
CA VAL A 20 -8.41 13.60 0.49
C VAL A 20 -9.01 12.48 1.33
N ALA A 21 -9.10 12.67 2.66
CA ALA A 21 -9.73 11.72 3.58
C ALA A 21 -11.20 11.45 3.21
N GLY A 22 -11.92 12.48 2.75
CA GLY A 22 -13.30 12.35 2.28
C GLY A 22 -13.44 11.50 1.00
N ILE A 23 -12.40 11.41 0.18
CA ILE A 23 -12.38 10.57 -1.03
C ILE A 23 -11.87 9.16 -0.71
N TYR A 24 -10.81 9.05 0.09
CA TYR A 24 -10.15 7.79 0.45
C TYR A 24 -10.11 7.61 1.98
N PRO A 25 -11.25 7.29 2.61
CA PRO A 25 -11.35 7.21 4.08
C PRO A 25 -10.51 6.09 4.70
N GLU A 26 -10.21 5.04 3.91
CA GLU A 26 -9.33 3.94 4.30
C GLU A 26 -7.95 4.00 3.61
N GLY A 27 -7.65 5.10 2.89
CA GLY A 27 -6.44 5.24 2.11
C GLY A 27 -6.53 4.70 0.68
N MET A 28 -5.75 5.29 -0.24
CA MET A 28 -5.71 4.86 -1.65
C MET A 28 -5.22 3.41 -1.79
N HIS A 29 -4.30 2.99 -0.93
CA HIS A 29 -3.77 1.63 -0.89
C HIS A 29 -4.87 0.59 -0.61
N ALA A 30 -5.79 0.88 0.31
CA ALA A 30 -6.93 0.01 0.60
C ALA A 30 -7.92 -0.03 -0.57
N THR A 31 -8.23 1.12 -1.18
CA THR A 31 -9.10 1.19 -2.36
C THR A 31 -8.56 0.36 -3.53
N ILE A 32 -7.28 0.52 -3.86
CA ILE A 32 -6.63 -0.26 -4.94
C ILE A 32 -6.59 -1.75 -4.57
N ALA A 33 -6.20 -2.10 -3.35
CA ALA A 33 -6.17 -3.49 -2.91
C ALA A 33 -7.57 -4.13 -2.98
N ASN A 34 -8.62 -3.42 -2.57
CA ASN A 34 -10.00 -3.92 -2.64
C ASN A 34 -10.48 -4.13 -4.09
N ALA A 35 -10.07 -3.28 -5.02
CA ALA A 35 -10.33 -3.50 -6.44
C ALA A 35 -9.58 -4.72 -6.99
N LEU A 36 -8.30 -4.89 -6.64
CA LEU A 36 -7.49 -6.04 -7.06
C LEU A 36 -8.00 -7.37 -6.49
N LYS A 37 -8.55 -7.38 -5.27
CA LYS A 37 -9.16 -8.58 -4.65
C LYS A 37 -10.35 -9.14 -5.42
N LEU A 38 -10.95 -8.39 -6.35
CA LEU A 38 -12.06 -8.85 -7.17
C LEU A 38 -11.62 -9.90 -8.20
N ASP A 39 -10.34 -9.92 -8.56
CA ASP A 39 -9.76 -10.93 -9.45
C ASP A 39 -9.29 -12.15 -8.62
N PRO A 40 -9.87 -13.35 -8.82
CA PRO A 40 -9.49 -14.54 -8.07
C PRO A 40 -8.06 -15.03 -8.36
N GLU A 41 -7.42 -14.56 -9.43
CA GLU A 41 -6.03 -14.86 -9.75
C GLU A 41 -5.04 -13.95 -9.02
N ILE A 42 -5.51 -12.99 -8.21
CA ILE A 42 -4.68 -12.06 -7.44
C ILE A 42 -4.93 -12.24 -5.93
N SER A 43 -3.88 -12.60 -5.20
CA SER A 43 -3.82 -12.48 -3.74
C SER A 43 -3.15 -11.16 -3.40
N VAL A 44 -3.90 -10.23 -2.79
CA VAL A 44 -3.39 -8.88 -2.52
C VAL A 44 -3.52 -8.49 -1.05
N SER A 45 -2.47 -7.84 -0.57
CA SER A 45 -2.41 -7.16 0.72
C SER A 45 -1.95 -5.71 0.52
N TRP A 46 -1.95 -4.92 1.57
CA TRP A 46 -1.43 -3.55 1.53
C TRP A 46 -0.47 -3.28 2.68
N ALA A 47 0.30 -2.21 2.54
CA ALA A 47 1.29 -1.74 3.50
C ALA A 47 1.35 -0.21 3.45
N THR A 48 1.84 0.43 4.51
CA THR A 48 1.94 1.89 4.57
C THR A 48 3.20 2.35 5.30
N LEU A 49 3.57 3.62 5.10
CA LEU A 49 4.82 4.19 5.62
C LEU A 49 4.98 4.06 7.13
N GLU A 50 3.90 4.22 7.90
CA GLU A 50 3.92 4.22 9.36
C GLU A 50 4.02 2.83 9.99
N GLN A 51 3.86 1.76 9.21
CA GLN A 51 4.02 0.40 9.70
C GLN A 51 5.50 0.10 9.99
N PRO A 52 5.81 -0.81 10.93
CA PRO A 52 7.18 -1.28 11.13
C PRO A 52 7.81 -1.75 9.81
N GLU A 53 9.05 -1.33 9.54
CA GLU A 53 9.75 -1.60 8.26
C GLU A 53 8.93 -1.16 7.04
N HIS A 54 8.11 -0.11 7.20
CA HIS A 54 7.16 0.39 6.19
C HIS A 54 6.17 -0.67 5.71
N GLY A 55 5.94 -1.70 6.54
CA GLY A 55 5.14 -2.87 6.21
C GLY A 55 5.78 -3.78 5.16
N LEU A 56 7.05 -3.59 4.81
CA LEU A 56 7.77 -4.31 3.78
C LEU A 56 9.05 -4.99 4.33
N PRO A 57 8.94 -5.85 5.37
CA PRO A 57 10.10 -6.63 5.81
C PRO A 57 10.60 -7.53 4.67
N ALA A 58 11.89 -7.85 4.71
CA ALA A 58 12.57 -8.54 3.61
C ALA A 58 11.93 -9.89 3.23
N ASP A 59 11.38 -10.63 4.19
CA ASP A 59 10.68 -11.90 3.98
C ASP A 59 9.35 -11.72 3.22
N ARG A 60 8.59 -10.67 3.53
CA ARG A 60 7.38 -10.30 2.78
C ARG A 60 7.72 -9.89 1.35
N LEU A 61 8.77 -9.10 1.16
CA LEU A 61 9.23 -8.71 -0.18
C LEU A 61 9.66 -9.91 -1.01
N ALA A 62 10.38 -10.87 -0.42
CA ALA A 62 10.74 -12.12 -1.09
C ALA A 62 9.53 -12.97 -1.50
N GLN A 63 8.38 -12.74 -0.87
CA GLN A 63 7.09 -13.37 -1.20
C GLN A 63 6.16 -12.50 -2.05
N THR A 64 6.62 -11.32 -2.49
CA THR A 64 5.81 -10.40 -3.29
C THR A 64 6.19 -10.54 -4.75
N ASP A 65 5.23 -10.91 -5.60
CA ASP A 65 5.45 -11.03 -7.04
C ASP A 65 5.37 -9.65 -7.71
N VAL A 66 4.49 -8.77 -7.21
CA VAL A 66 4.31 -7.39 -7.69
C VAL A 66 4.11 -6.44 -6.52
N LEU A 67 4.96 -5.42 -6.42
CA LEU A 67 4.80 -4.30 -5.50
C LEU A 67 4.27 -3.08 -6.26
N VAL A 68 3.10 -2.58 -5.85
CA VAL A 68 2.54 -1.31 -6.33
C VAL A 68 2.91 -0.22 -5.33
N TRP A 69 3.50 0.88 -5.79
CA TRP A 69 4.02 1.93 -4.91
C TRP A 69 3.37 3.28 -5.20
N TRP A 70 2.80 3.91 -4.17
CA TRP A 70 2.34 5.30 -4.23
C TRP A 70 2.97 6.13 -3.10
N GLY A 71 3.63 7.24 -3.45
CA GLY A 71 4.16 8.20 -2.49
C GLY A 71 4.29 9.61 -3.07
N HIS A 72 4.39 10.63 -2.21
CA HIS A 72 4.36 12.03 -2.65
C HIS A 72 5.03 13.01 -1.67
N LYS A 73 4.62 13.03 -0.39
CA LYS A 73 4.93 14.10 0.57
C LYS A 73 6.21 13.89 1.36
N ASP A 74 6.59 12.66 1.68
CA ASP A 74 7.73 12.39 2.57
C ASP A 74 8.52 11.16 2.12
N HIS A 75 9.14 11.26 0.93
CA HIS A 75 10.01 10.20 0.42
C HIS A 75 11.25 9.97 1.31
N GLY A 76 11.68 10.99 2.07
CA GLY A 76 12.83 10.89 2.96
C GLY A 76 12.58 10.07 4.23
N ALA A 77 11.31 9.78 4.55
CA ALA A 77 10.95 8.92 5.67
C ALA A 77 11.01 7.42 5.33
N VAL A 78 11.22 7.06 4.06
CA VAL A 78 11.47 5.66 3.66
C VAL A 78 12.92 5.32 4.01
N ALA A 79 13.11 4.35 4.89
CA ALA A 79 14.40 3.81 5.30
C ALA A 79 14.69 2.50 4.56
N ASP A 80 15.99 2.24 4.35
CA ASP A 80 16.52 0.99 3.78
C ASP A 80 16.53 -0.16 4.79
#